data_AF-A0A3A8EHR6-F1
#
_entry.id   AF-A0A3A8EHR6-F1
#
_cell.length_a   1.000
_cell.length_b   1.000
_cell.length_c   1.000
_cell.angle_alpha   90.00
_cell.angle_beta   90.00
_cell.angle_gamma   90.00
#
_symmetry.space_group_name_H-M   'P 1'
#
loop_
_entity.id
_entity.type
_entity.pdbx_description
1 polymer ?
#
loop_
_entity_poly.entity_id
_entity_poly.type
_entity_poly.pdbx_seq_one_letter_code
_entity_poly.pdbx_strand_id
1 'polypeptide(L)'
;TAGTGTDQTVLNKDGLTVTEGSSNTVIGAGSLSVSNGTNSLALDATKGTLEGLSNKDLSATDFATVGRAATEEQLKIVNDAQTKTNDYAVKYDDKAGVPNKDSVTFAGQAGTTPVVDPATGKMTMSGGTSLNNVASAGDYTDTANAYKGVNAGDLNNAVSDVTNKGLNFAGDTGTDVARKLGEKVNVKGGVTDLSKLSDNNIGVVADGT
;
A
#
# COMPACT_ATOMS: atom_id res chain seq x y z
N THR A 1 -22.52 64.15 -6.82
CA THR A 1 -22.41 63.57 -5.46
C THR A 1 -23.73 63.72 -4.76
N ALA A 2 -24.23 62.67 -4.13
CA ALA A 2 -25.39 62.69 -3.26
C ALA A 2 -24.97 62.19 -1.86
N GLY A 3 -25.44 62.80 -0.78
CA GLY A 3 -25.03 62.50 0.60
C GLY A 3 -24.39 63.70 1.33
N THR A 4 -23.94 63.47 2.56
CA THR A 4 -23.36 64.51 3.44
C THR A 4 -22.20 63.94 4.26
N GLY A 5 -21.16 64.74 4.50
CA GLY A 5 -20.02 64.31 5.31
C GLY A 5 -19.24 63.15 4.66
N THR A 6 -18.93 62.11 5.43
CA THR A 6 -18.26 60.90 4.92
C THR A 6 -19.19 59.96 4.17
N ASP A 7 -20.50 60.17 4.29
CA ASP A 7 -21.52 59.25 3.78
C ASP A 7 -22.07 59.80 2.47
N GLN A 8 -21.60 59.25 1.36
CA GLN A 8 -21.82 59.82 0.05
C GLN A 8 -21.73 58.81 -1.08
N THR A 9 -22.53 59.05 -2.12
CA THR A 9 -22.48 58.39 -3.42
C THR A 9 -21.92 59.34 -4.47
N VAL A 10 -20.88 58.89 -5.18
CA VAL A 10 -20.19 59.63 -6.24
C VAL A 10 -20.20 58.79 -7.51
N LEU A 11 -20.81 59.33 -8.58
CA LEU A 11 -20.67 58.81 -9.94
C LEU A 11 -19.79 59.80 -10.74
N ASN A 12 -18.70 59.31 -11.33
CA ASN A 12 -17.77 60.11 -12.13
C ASN A 12 -17.10 59.25 -13.24
N LYS A 13 -16.08 59.79 -13.92
CA LYS A 13 -15.37 59.10 -15.02
C LYS A 13 -14.67 57.79 -14.62
N ASP A 14 -14.38 57.62 -13.33
CA ASP A 14 -13.67 56.46 -12.80
C ASP A 14 -14.66 55.37 -12.33
N GLY A 15 -15.96 55.69 -12.26
CA GLY A 15 -17.03 54.75 -11.94
C GLY A 15 -18.02 55.25 -10.88
N LEU A 16 -18.63 54.30 -10.16
CA LEU A 16 -19.55 54.54 -9.05
C LEU A 16 -18.89 54.17 -7.72
N THR A 17 -18.92 55.08 -6.76
CA THR A 17 -18.45 54.87 -5.39
C THR A 17 -19.59 55.18 -4.42
N VAL A 18 -19.86 54.27 -3.48
CA VAL A 18 -20.83 54.43 -2.39
C VAL A 18 -20.10 54.23 -1.07
N THR A 19 -19.98 55.30 -0.28
CA THR A 19 -19.27 55.29 1.01
C THR A 19 -20.26 55.54 2.15
N GLU A 20 -20.14 54.75 3.21
CA GLU A 20 -20.85 54.89 4.49
C GLU A 20 -19.85 54.66 5.62
N GLY A 21 -19.38 55.73 6.26
CA GLY A 21 -18.30 55.69 7.23
C GLY A 21 -17.03 55.03 6.66
N SER A 22 -16.64 53.87 7.22
CA SER A 22 -15.49 53.06 6.77
C SER A 22 -15.85 52.00 5.72
N SER A 23 -17.15 51.80 5.45
CA SER A 23 -17.63 50.88 4.42
C SER A 23 -17.64 51.56 3.06
N ASN A 24 -17.31 50.80 2.01
CA ASN A 24 -17.30 51.33 0.66
C ASN A 24 -17.67 50.26 -0.38
N THR A 25 -18.43 50.63 -1.40
CA THR A 25 -18.63 49.84 -2.62
C THR A 25 -18.15 50.65 -3.82
N VAL A 26 -17.27 50.07 -4.63
CA VAL A 26 -16.71 50.73 -5.82
C VAL A 26 -16.96 49.85 -7.03
N ILE A 27 -17.62 50.41 -8.04
CA ILE A 27 -17.76 49.84 -9.38
C ILE A 27 -16.89 50.67 -10.31
N GLY A 28 -15.72 50.13 -10.67
CA GLY A 28 -14.76 50.77 -11.56
C GLY A 28 -14.72 50.12 -12.95
N ALA A 29 -13.90 50.67 -13.84
CA ALA A 29 -13.61 50.03 -15.11
C ALA A 29 -12.88 48.69 -14.88
N GLY A 30 -13.55 47.57 -15.16
CA GLY A 30 -12.98 46.22 -14.99
C GLY A 30 -12.82 45.76 -13.54
N SER A 31 -13.39 46.47 -12.57
CA SER A 31 -13.29 46.09 -11.15
C SER A 31 -14.58 46.34 -10.37
N LEU A 32 -14.79 45.51 -9.36
CA LEU A 32 -15.84 45.67 -8.35
C LEU A 32 -15.22 45.38 -7.00
N SER A 33 -15.39 46.27 -6.02
CA SER A 33 -14.96 46.02 -4.65
C SER A 33 -16.02 46.42 -3.64
N VAL A 34 -16.10 45.64 -2.56
CA VAL A 34 -16.99 45.91 -1.42
C VAL A 34 -16.17 45.73 -0.16
N SER A 35 -16.21 46.72 0.73
CA SER A 35 -15.54 46.70 2.02
C SER A 35 -16.50 47.15 3.10
N ASN A 36 -16.44 46.49 4.26
CA ASN A 36 -17.11 46.94 5.48
C ASN A 36 -16.12 47.59 6.49
N GLY A 37 -14.95 48.00 6.01
CA GLY A 37 -13.85 48.50 6.82
C GLY A 37 -12.99 47.42 7.48
N THR A 38 -13.49 46.18 7.61
CA THR A 38 -12.75 45.03 8.17
C THR A 38 -12.34 44.04 7.08
N ASN A 39 -13.32 43.57 6.31
CA ASN A 39 -13.12 42.68 5.18
C ASN A 39 -13.34 43.46 3.89
N SER A 40 -12.56 43.15 2.87
CA SER A 40 -12.73 43.69 1.53
C SER A 40 -12.76 42.53 0.56
N LEU A 41 -13.76 42.50 -0.32
CA LEU A 41 -13.84 41.57 -1.44
C LEU A 41 -13.63 42.37 -2.72
N ALA A 42 -12.81 41.85 -3.62
CA ALA A 42 -12.48 42.52 -4.87
C ALA A 42 -12.51 41.54 -6.05
N LEU A 43 -13.27 41.88 -7.08
CA LEU A 43 -13.19 41.30 -8.41
C LEU A 43 -12.33 42.23 -9.27
N ASP A 44 -11.24 41.72 -9.83
CA ASP A 44 -10.27 42.50 -10.62
C ASP A 44 -10.01 41.81 -11.96
N ALA A 45 -10.48 42.41 -13.06
CA ALA A 45 -10.30 41.87 -14.40
C ALA A 45 -8.84 41.89 -14.87
N THR A 46 -7.97 42.70 -14.26
CA THR A 46 -6.54 42.70 -14.55
C THR A 46 -5.88 41.44 -14.03
N LYS A 47 -6.33 40.93 -12.89
CA LYS A 47 -5.86 39.69 -12.28
C LYS A 47 -6.64 38.46 -12.75
N GLY A 48 -7.90 38.65 -13.12
CA GLY A 48 -8.84 37.56 -13.42
C GLY A 48 -9.30 36.81 -12.17
N THR A 49 -9.26 37.44 -11.00
CA THR A 49 -9.52 36.77 -9.71
C THR A 49 -10.59 37.48 -8.87
N LEU A 50 -11.20 36.70 -7.98
CA LEU A 50 -11.96 37.19 -6.82
C LEU A 50 -11.08 37.01 -5.58
N GLU A 51 -10.68 38.12 -4.97
CA GLU A 51 -9.82 38.15 -3.78
C GLU A 51 -10.60 38.60 -2.53
N GLY A 52 -10.02 38.36 -1.35
CA GLY A 52 -10.56 38.84 -0.08
C GLY A 52 -11.54 37.89 0.63
N LEU A 53 -11.74 36.70 0.06
CA LEU A 53 -12.47 35.62 0.72
C LEU A 53 -11.72 35.15 1.98
N SER A 54 -12.45 35.03 3.09
CA SER A 54 -11.88 34.72 4.41
C SER A 54 -11.85 33.23 4.75
N ASN A 55 -12.55 32.39 3.98
CA ASN A 55 -12.66 30.95 4.20
C ASN A 55 -11.40 30.22 3.71
N LYS A 56 -10.35 30.20 4.53
CA LYS A 56 -9.03 29.62 4.15
C LYS A 56 -8.79 28.18 4.62
N ASP A 57 -9.66 27.66 5.48
CA ASP A 57 -9.57 26.29 6.03
C ASP A 57 -10.90 25.54 5.87
N LEU A 58 -10.92 24.26 6.29
CA LEU A 58 -12.09 23.38 6.22
C LEU A 58 -12.79 23.22 7.58
N SER A 59 -12.50 24.09 8.56
CA SER A 59 -12.90 23.92 9.97
C SER A 59 -14.22 24.60 10.35
N ALA A 60 -14.76 25.45 9.47
CA ALA A 60 -16.02 26.13 9.71
C ALA A 60 -17.16 25.14 9.97
N THR A 61 -18.00 25.40 10.96
CA THR A 61 -19.11 24.51 11.37
C THR A 61 -20.15 24.32 10.27
N ASP A 62 -20.27 25.29 9.36
CA ASP A 62 -21.15 25.31 8.19
C ASP A 62 -20.42 24.97 6.88
N PHE A 63 -19.19 24.44 6.95
CA PHE A 63 -18.40 24.09 5.77
C PHE A 63 -19.17 23.16 4.82
N ALA A 64 -19.13 23.47 3.52
CA ALA A 64 -19.84 22.74 2.45
C ALA A 64 -21.37 22.57 2.61
N THR A 65 -22.02 23.36 3.48
CA THR A 65 -23.49 23.32 3.65
C THR A 65 -24.21 24.56 3.14
N VAL A 66 -23.49 25.68 3.00
CA VAL A 66 -24.06 27.00 2.66
C VAL A 66 -23.71 27.50 1.24
N GLY A 67 -22.90 26.77 0.48
CA GLY A 67 -22.61 27.09 -0.94
C GLY A 67 -21.69 28.30 -1.16
N ARG A 68 -20.69 28.54 -0.31
CA ARG A 68 -19.67 29.60 -0.48
C ARG A 68 -18.66 29.25 -1.58
N ALA A 69 -18.10 30.26 -2.23
CA ALA A 69 -16.91 30.09 -3.09
C ALA A 69 -15.73 29.59 -2.25
N ALA A 70 -14.95 28.65 -2.78
CA ALA A 70 -13.74 28.13 -2.11
C ALA A 70 -12.52 28.99 -2.43
N THR A 71 -11.57 29.08 -1.49
CA THR A 71 -10.27 29.73 -1.74
C THR A 71 -9.23 28.72 -2.22
N GLU A 72 -8.16 29.22 -2.84
CA GLU A 72 -7.00 28.39 -3.21
C GLU A 72 -6.37 27.70 -2.00
N GLU A 73 -6.40 28.34 -0.81
CA GLU A 73 -5.92 27.71 0.42
C GLU A 73 -6.75 26.47 0.81
N GLN A 74 -8.08 26.54 0.71
CA GLN A 74 -8.94 25.36 0.92
C GLN A 74 -8.67 24.26 -0.11
N LEU A 75 -8.51 24.63 -1.38
CA LEU A 75 -8.18 23.67 -2.45
C LEU A 75 -6.82 23.02 -2.21
N LYS A 76 -5.83 23.79 -1.74
CA LYS A 76 -4.50 23.29 -1.40
C LYS A 76 -4.56 22.26 -0.28
N ILE A 77 -5.34 22.50 0.78
CA ILE A 77 -5.51 21.52 1.88
C ILE A 77 -6.02 20.18 1.34
N VAL A 78 -7.01 20.21 0.44
CA VAL A 78 -7.55 19.01 -0.19
C VAL A 78 -6.50 18.33 -1.07
N ASN A 79 -5.80 19.09 -1.92
CA ASN A 79 -4.77 18.57 -2.81
C ASN A 79 -3.59 17.94 -2.05
N ASP A 80 -3.14 18.57 -0.97
CA ASP A 80 -2.09 18.05 -0.09
C ASP A 80 -2.56 16.74 0.59
N ALA A 81 -3.80 16.69 1.08
CA ALA A 81 -4.37 15.49 1.69
C ALA A 81 -4.49 14.33 0.70
N GLN A 82 -4.90 14.61 -0.55
CA GLN A 82 -4.94 13.64 -1.63
C GLN A 82 -3.54 13.10 -1.97
N THR A 83 -2.56 14.01 -2.09
CA THR A 83 -1.15 13.64 -2.37
C THR A 83 -0.61 12.75 -1.27
N LYS A 84 -0.81 13.15 0.00
CA LYS A 84 -0.39 12.34 1.15
C LYS A 84 -1.05 10.97 1.14
N THR A 85 -2.35 10.88 0.90
CA THR A 85 -3.06 9.59 0.79
C THR A 85 -2.44 8.72 -0.30
N ASN A 86 -2.13 9.31 -1.46
CA ASN A 86 -1.51 8.61 -2.57
C ASN A 86 -0.09 8.11 -2.27
N ASP A 87 0.70 8.81 -1.46
CA ASP A 87 2.07 8.40 -1.12
C ASP A 87 2.12 7.17 -0.21
N TYR A 88 1.11 6.97 0.65
CA TYR A 88 1.04 5.84 1.59
C TYR A 88 0.15 4.68 1.10
N ALA A 89 -0.56 4.85 -0.02
CA ALA A 89 -1.47 3.82 -0.54
C ALA A 89 -0.73 2.70 -1.28
N VAL A 90 -1.19 1.46 -1.08
CA VAL A 90 -0.92 0.36 -2.01
C VAL A 90 -1.88 0.49 -3.19
N LYS A 91 -1.35 0.48 -4.41
CA LYS A 91 -2.09 0.78 -5.63
C LYS A 91 -2.08 -0.41 -6.57
N TYR A 92 -3.13 -0.52 -7.37
CA TYR A 92 -3.11 -1.37 -8.55
C TYR A 92 -2.09 -0.85 -9.56
N ASP A 93 -1.54 -1.75 -10.37
CA ASP A 93 -0.65 -1.36 -11.45
C ASP A 93 -1.40 -0.55 -12.51
N ASP A 94 -0.70 0.34 -13.20
CA ASP A 94 -1.27 1.09 -14.31
C ASP A 94 -1.37 0.22 -15.57
N LYS A 95 -2.50 0.30 -16.26
CA LYS A 95 -2.72 -0.26 -17.58
C LYS A 95 -3.17 0.84 -18.54
N ALA A 96 -2.20 1.66 -18.95
CA ALA A 96 -2.40 2.79 -19.87
C ALA A 96 -3.43 3.81 -19.36
N GLY A 97 -3.29 4.21 -18.10
CA GLY A 97 -4.17 5.18 -17.44
C GLY A 97 -5.41 4.59 -16.80
N VAL A 98 -5.59 3.26 -16.83
CA VAL A 98 -6.68 2.55 -16.14
C VAL A 98 -6.09 1.61 -15.09
N PRO A 99 -6.63 1.54 -13.86
CA PRO A 99 -6.16 0.60 -12.85
C PRO A 99 -6.29 -0.86 -13.31
N ASN A 100 -5.18 -1.60 -13.27
CA ASN A 100 -5.14 -3.04 -13.49
C ASN A 100 -5.53 -3.79 -12.21
N LYS A 101 -6.82 -4.14 -12.07
CA LYS A 101 -7.33 -4.81 -10.87
C LYS A 101 -6.79 -6.23 -10.65
N ASP A 102 -6.01 -6.75 -11.58
CA ASP A 102 -5.41 -8.08 -11.52
C ASP A 102 -3.96 -8.05 -10.98
N SER A 103 -3.38 -6.86 -10.76
CA SER A 103 -1.97 -6.74 -10.37
C SER A 103 -1.69 -5.59 -9.40
N VAL A 104 -0.78 -5.84 -8.47
CA VAL A 104 -0.25 -4.87 -7.50
C VAL A 104 1.25 -5.06 -7.43
N THR A 105 2.01 -4.02 -7.79
CA THR A 105 3.46 -3.93 -7.59
C THR A 105 3.76 -2.92 -6.48
N PHE A 106 4.44 -3.36 -5.42
CA PHE A 106 4.86 -2.43 -4.37
C PHE A 106 5.92 -1.45 -4.89
N ALA A 107 5.67 -0.15 -4.73
CA ALA A 107 6.48 0.93 -5.28
C ALA A 107 7.84 1.14 -4.56
N GLY A 108 8.22 0.26 -3.63
CA GLY A 108 9.52 0.30 -2.96
C GLY A 108 10.69 -0.04 -3.90
N GLN A 109 11.87 -0.29 -3.33
CA GLN A 109 13.02 -0.73 -4.11
C GLN A 109 12.66 -2.03 -4.87
N ALA A 110 12.89 -2.07 -6.18
CA ALA A 110 12.67 -3.27 -6.97
C ALA A 110 13.57 -4.42 -6.47
N GLY A 111 13.06 -5.65 -6.53
CA GLY A 111 13.87 -6.83 -6.28
C GLY A 111 14.97 -6.98 -7.35
N THR A 112 16.17 -7.33 -6.93
CA THR A 112 17.26 -7.67 -7.85
C THR A 112 17.13 -9.09 -8.37
N THR A 113 17.77 -9.40 -9.49
CA THR A 113 17.92 -10.79 -9.96
C THR A 113 18.49 -11.67 -8.84
N PRO A 114 17.85 -12.82 -8.54
CA PRO A 114 18.35 -13.75 -7.52
C PRO A 114 19.75 -14.28 -7.86
N VAL A 115 20.60 -14.46 -6.85
CA VAL A 115 21.84 -15.25 -6.97
C VAL A 115 21.58 -16.65 -6.44
N VAL A 116 21.74 -17.67 -7.29
CA VAL A 116 21.50 -19.07 -6.93
C VAL A 116 22.82 -19.74 -6.59
N ASP A 117 22.91 -20.35 -5.41
CA ASP A 117 24.03 -21.21 -5.05
C ASP A 117 23.95 -22.53 -5.84
N PRO A 118 24.94 -22.87 -6.68
CA PRO A 118 24.89 -24.07 -7.52
C PRO A 118 25.00 -25.38 -6.72
N ALA A 119 25.52 -25.36 -5.49
CA ALA A 119 25.68 -26.56 -4.66
C ALA A 119 24.41 -26.88 -3.87
N THR A 120 23.71 -25.86 -3.38
CA THR A 120 22.54 -26.02 -2.50
C THR A 120 21.21 -25.67 -3.16
N GLY A 121 21.23 -24.98 -4.30
CA GLY A 121 20.04 -24.42 -4.95
C GLY A 121 19.43 -23.23 -4.19
N LYS A 122 20.03 -22.78 -3.08
CA LYS A 122 19.49 -21.68 -2.27
C LYS A 122 19.63 -20.35 -3.01
N MET A 123 18.57 -19.56 -3.02
CA MET A 123 18.56 -18.22 -3.60
C MET A 123 18.90 -17.14 -2.58
N THR A 124 19.77 -16.22 -2.95
CA THR A 124 20.01 -14.96 -2.23
C THR A 124 19.30 -13.83 -2.99
N MET A 125 18.44 -13.10 -2.28
CA MET A 125 17.59 -12.04 -2.81
C MET A 125 17.95 -10.69 -2.19
N SER A 126 17.77 -9.58 -2.91
CA SER A 126 17.92 -8.23 -2.36
C SER A 126 16.89 -7.25 -2.96
N GLY A 127 16.63 -6.15 -2.27
CA GLY A 127 15.53 -5.22 -2.60
C GLY A 127 14.15 -5.80 -2.25
N GLY A 128 13.12 -5.26 -2.90
CA GLY A 128 11.72 -5.63 -2.64
C GLY A 128 11.09 -4.85 -1.49
N THR A 129 9.81 -5.15 -1.25
CA THR A 129 9.03 -4.60 -0.12
C THR A 129 8.50 -5.75 0.73
N SER A 130 8.70 -5.69 2.05
CA SER A 130 8.19 -6.69 2.98
C SER A 130 6.67 -6.55 3.17
N LEU A 131 5.96 -7.67 3.11
CA LEU A 131 4.54 -7.74 3.49
C LEU A 131 4.42 -8.33 4.90
N ASN A 132 3.93 -7.54 5.85
CA ASN A 132 3.87 -7.90 7.27
C ASN A 132 2.44 -8.18 7.74
N ASN A 133 2.31 -8.89 8.86
CA ASN A 133 1.02 -9.23 9.49
C ASN A 133 0.06 -10.00 8.56
N VAL A 134 0.62 -10.89 7.73
CA VAL A 134 -0.15 -11.79 6.88
C VAL A 134 -0.66 -12.94 7.76
N ALA A 135 -1.98 -13.05 7.90
CA ALA A 135 -2.61 -14.17 8.59
C ALA A 135 -2.30 -15.50 7.88
N SER A 136 -2.41 -16.62 8.60
CA SER A 136 -2.24 -17.95 8.01
C SER A 136 -3.22 -18.18 6.86
N ALA A 137 -2.75 -18.83 5.80
CA ALA A 137 -3.61 -19.27 4.70
C ALA A 137 -4.58 -20.39 5.13
N GLY A 138 -4.32 -21.07 6.25
CA GLY A 138 -5.02 -22.29 6.65
C GLY A 138 -4.38 -23.54 6.05
N ASP A 139 -5.13 -24.65 6.04
CA ASP A 139 -4.69 -25.90 5.41
C ASP A 139 -4.53 -25.71 3.89
N TYR A 140 -3.34 -25.99 3.38
CA TYR A 140 -2.99 -25.82 1.96
C TYR A 140 -3.64 -26.87 1.04
N THR A 141 -4.20 -27.95 1.60
CA THR A 141 -4.91 -28.98 0.82
C THR A 141 -6.39 -28.65 0.62
N ASP A 142 -6.93 -27.69 1.37
CA ASP A 142 -8.28 -27.20 1.19
C ASP A 142 -8.36 -26.23 0.00
N THR A 143 -9.13 -26.59 -1.02
CA THR A 143 -9.36 -25.77 -2.21
C THR A 143 -9.92 -24.38 -1.91
N ALA A 144 -10.61 -24.19 -0.79
CA ALA A 144 -11.09 -22.87 -0.38
C ALA A 144 -9.96 -21.90 0.01
N ASN A 145 -8.76 -22.42 0.31
CA ASN A 145 -7.58 -21.64 0.66
C ASN A 145 -6.63 -21.42 -0.53
N ALA A 146 -6.93 -21.97 -1.71
CA ALA A 146 -6.02 -22.00 -2.87
C ALA A 146 -5.54 -20.62 -3.36
N TYR A 147 -6.28 -19.54 -3.05
CA TYR A 147 -5.94 -18.17 -3.44
C TYR A 147 -5.49 -17.28 -2.26
N LYS A 148 -5.25 -17.87 -1.08
CA LYS A 148 -4.73 -17.14 0.09
C LYS A 148 -3.19 -17.11 0.07
N GLY A 149 -2.62 -16.07 0.65
CA GLY A 149 -1.16 -15.95 0.78
C GLY A 149 -0.62 -16.79 1.93
N VAL A 150 0.36 -17.66 1.65
CA VAL A 150 1.12 -18.44 2.64
C VAL A 150 2.06 -17.50 3.39
N ASN A 151 1.98 -17.48 4.72
CA ASN A 151 2.93 -16.71 5.53
C ASN A 151 4.15 -17.58 5.93
N ALA A 152 5.16 -16.98 6.57
CA ALA A 152 6.37 -17.69 6.97
C ALA A 152 6.11 -18.84 7.98
N GLY A 153 5.08 -18.72 8.81
CA GLY A 153 4.69 -19.76 9.75
C GLY A 153 4.09 -20.99 9.05
N ASP A 154 3.21 -20.77 8.08
CA ASP A 154 2.64 -21.83 7.25
C ASP A 154 3.75 -22.61 6.51
N LEU A 155 4.70 -21.88 5.90
CA LEU A 155 5.86 -22.48 5.23
C LEU A 155 6.72 -23.29 6.20
N ASN A 156 7.03 -22.74 7.38
CA ASN A 156 7.81 -23.43 8.40
C ASN A 156 7.13 -24.73 8.85
N ASN A 157 5.81 -24.70 9.07
CA ASN A 157 5.04 -25.87 9.47
C ASN A 157 5.06 -26.94 8.36
N ALA A 158 4.83 -26.57 7.10
CA ALA A 158 4.89 -27.50 5.98
C ALA A 158 6.28 -28.16 5.84
N VAL A 159 7.35 -27.37 5.98
CA VAL A 159 8.74 -27.88 5.95
C VAL A 159 9.01 -28.81 7.13
N SER A 160 8.58 -28.43 8.34
CA SER A 160 8.72 -29.23 9.55
C SER A 160 7.98 -30.56 9.44
N ASP A 161 6.75 -30.55 8.91
CA ASP A 161 5.93 -31.73 8.70
C ASP A 161 6.61 -32.73 7.77
N VAL A 162 7.10 -32.30 6.61
CA VAL A 162 7.78 -33.20 5.67
C VAL A 162 9.10 -33.71 6.26
N THR A 163 9.86 -32.85 6.93
CA THR A 163 11.14 -33.23 7.54
C THR A 163 10.93 -34.29 8.63
N ASN A 164 9.89 -34.14 9.46
CA ASN A 164 9.58 -35.05 10.55
C ASN A 164 8.82 -36.31 10.11
N LYS A 165 7.96 -36.25 9.09
CA LYS A 165 7.26 -37.43 8.54
C LYS A 165 8.26 -38.45 7.99
N GLY A 166 9.29 -38.00 7.26
CA GLY A 166 10.36 -38.86 6.78
C GLY A 166 9.85 -40.07 5.96
N LEU A 167 10.56 -41.19 6.08
CA LEU A 167 10.17 -42.50 5.55
C LEU A 167 10.07 -43.51 6.70
N ASN A 168 9.14 -44.45 6.60
CA ASN A 168 9.06 -45.62 7.49
C ASN A 168 9.40 -46.87 6.69
N PHE A 169 10.29 -47.70 7.25
CA PHE A 169 10.72 -48.97 6.67
C PHE A 169 10.27 -50.12 7.55
N ALA A 170 9.39 -50.97 7.02
CA ALA A 170 8.98 -52.22 7.67
C ALA A 170 9.95 -53.36 7.27
N GLY A 171 10.20 -54.27 8.21
CA GLY A 171 10.87 -55.55 7.93
C GLY A 171 9.89 -56.72 8.00
N ASP A 172 10.37 -57.93 7.67
CA ASP A 172 9.56 -59.16 7.78
C ASP A 172 9.15 -59.46 9.23
N THR A 173 9.93 -58.99 10.20
CA THR A 173 9.67 -59.03 11.66
C THR A 173 10.25 -57.78 12.33
N GLY A 174 9.86 -57.48 13.58
CA GLY A 174 10.36 -56.34 14.36
C GLY A 174 9.50 -55.07 14.25
N THR A 175 9.99 -53.96 14.80
CA THR A 175 9.33 -52.64 14.71
C THR A 175 9.82 -51.86 13.51
N ASP A 176 8.91 -51.12 12.87
CA ASP A 176 9.26 -50.22 11.77
C ASP A 176 10.37 -49.23 12.15
N VAL A 177 11.27 -48.96 11.21
CA VAL A 177 12.34 -47.98 11.34
C VAL A 177 11.91 -46.69 10.66
N ALA A 178 11.70 -45.64 11.45
CA ALA A 178 11.46 -44.29 10.93
C ALA A 178 12.80 -43.59 10.64
N ARG A 179 12.89 -42.92 9.50
CA ARG A 179 14.06 -42.13 9.09
C ARG A 179 13.60 -40.77 8.60
N LYS A 180 14.05 -39.71 9.26
CA LYS A 180 13.69 -38.33 8.87
C LYS A 180 14.33 -37.94 7.55
N LEU A 181 13.77 -36.94 6.88
CA LEU A 181 14.36 -36.43 5.63
C LEU A 181 15.79 -35.93 5.90
N GLY A 182 16.76 -36.44 5.13
CA GLY A 182 18.18 -36.13 5.28
C GLY A 182 18.97 -37.09 6.18
N GLU A 183 18.31 -38.01 6.88
CA GLU A 183 19.01 -39.07 7.61
C GLU A 183 19.58 -40.14 6.67
N LYS A 184 20.77 -40.66 7.02
CA LYS A 184 21.37 -41.76 6.28
C LYS A 184 20.74 -43.09 6.70
N VAL A 185 20.20 -43.82 5.73
CA VAL A 185 19.80 -45.23 5.88
C VAL A 185 20.96 -46.12 5.47
N ASN A 186 21.42 -46.99 6.38
CA ASN A 186 22.46 -47.98 6.08
C ASN A 186 21.81 -49.34 5.83
N VAL A 187 22.09 -49.96 4.69
CA VAL A 187 21.66 -51.34 4.38
C VAL A 187 22.92 -52.19 4.25
N LYS A 188 23.06 -53.21 5.10
CA LYS A 188 24.23 -54.11 5.14
C LYS A 188 23.76 -55.56 5.05
N GLY A 189 24.34 -56.33 4.14
CA GLY A 189 24.17 -57.78 4.12
C GLY A 189 24.99 -58.47 5.22
N GLY A 190 24.54 -59.63 5.68
CA GLY A 190 25.20 -60.39 6.75
C GLY A 190 26.49 -61.12 6.33
N VAL A 191 26.76 -61.27 5.03
CA VAL A 191 27.96 -61.93 4.51
C VAL A 191 29.06 -60.89 4.27
N THR A 192 30.17 -60.99 5.01
CA THR A 192 31.35 -60.13 4.84
C THR A 192 32.42 -60.73 3.92
N ASP A 193 32.33 -62.03 3.66
CA ASP A 193 33.22 -62.78 2.77
C ASP A 193 32.75 -62.66 1.32
N LEU A 194 33.51 -61.90 0.50
CA LEU A 194 33.18 -61.62 -0.90
C LEU A 194 32.99 -62.90 -1.74
N SER A 195 33.64 -64.02 -1.38
CA SER A 195 33.53 -65.29 -2.11
C SER A 195 32.21 -66.04 -1.86
N LYS A 196 31.44 -65.60 -0.84
CA LYS A 196 30.17 -66.20 -0.41
C LYS A 196 28.95 -65.36 -0.81
N LEU A 197 29.15 -64.31 -1.59
CA LEU A 197 28.07 -63.59 -2.26
C LEU A 197 27.57 -64.45 -3.43
N SER A 198 26.75 -65.46 -3.16
CA SER A 198 25.93 -66.09 -4.20
C SER A 198 24.77 -65.16 -4.57
N ASP A 199 24.21 -65.33 -5.77
CA ASP A 199 23.10 -64.53 -6.28
C ASP A 199 21.95 -64.44 -5.23
N ASN A 200 21.53 -63.21 -4.88
CA ASN A 200 20.36 -62.83 -4.04
C ASN A 200 20.46 -62.81 -2.48
N ASN A 201 21.60 -62.50 -1.85
CA ASN A 201 21.75 -62.63 -0.37
C ASN A 201 21.58 -61.36 0.51
N ILE A 202 20.57 -60.49 0.31
CA ILE A 202 20.27 -59.45 1.33
C ILE A 202 19.21 -59.98 2.31
N GLY A 203 19.66 -60.53 3.44
CA GLY A 203 18.79 -60.67 4.62
C GLY A 203 18.65 -59.32 5.32
N VAL A 204 17.48 -58.68 5.19
CA VAL A 204 17.18 -57.40 5.85
C VAL A 204 16.51 -57.70 7.20
N VAL A 205 17.11 -57.25 8.30
CA VAL A 205 16.48 -57.24 9.62
C VAL A 205 16.35 -55.79 10.06
N ALA A 206 15.13 -55.37 10.43
CA ALA A 206 14.88 -54.05 11.01
C ALA A 206 15.38 -54.01 12.46
N ASP A 207 16.37 -53.16 12.76
CA ASP A 207 16.80 -52.85 14.12
C ASP A 207 16.41 -51.40 14.42
N GLY A 208 15.37 -51.24 15.24
CA GLY A 208 14.67 -49.97 15.51
C GLY A 208 15.30 -49.10 16.61
N THR A 209 16.57 -49.30 16.93
CA THR A 209 17.31 -48.48 17.93
C THR A 209 18.21 -47.43 17.30
#